data_AF-A0A7X5DTF5-F1
#
_entry.id   AF-A0A7X5DTF5-F1
#
_cell.length_a   1.000
_cell.length_b   1.000
_cell.length_c   1.000
_cell.angle_alpha   90.00
_cell.angle_beta   90.00
_cell.angle_gamma   90.00
#
_symmetry.space_group_name_H-M   'P 1'
#
loop_
_entity.id
_entity.type
_entity.pdbx_description
1 polymer ?
#
loop_
_entity_poly.entity_id
_entity_poly.type
_entity_poly.pdbx_seq_one_letter_code
_entity_poly.pdbx_strand_id
1 'polypeptide(L)' 'MSKPTYYLWKNDFSSTEEYETAKDKYRKLGFRVVTYLDGQNDKNIHDGLKAVIKNHYCNISS' A
#
# COMPACT_ATOMS: atom_id res chain seq x y z
N MET A 1 -18.24 8.43 10.34
CA MET A 1 -16.99 8.61 9.58
C MET A 1 -16.30 7.28 9.48
N SER A 2 -16.03 6.78 8.26
CA SER A 2 -15.25 5.53 8.09
C SER A 2 -13.81 5.76 8.51
N LYS A 3 -13.20 4.78 9.20
CA LYS A 3 -11.76 4.82 9.51
C LYS A 3 -10.98 4.86 8.18
N PRO A 4 -9.97 5.72 8.06
CA PRO A 4 -9.13 5.75 6.86
C PRO A 4 -8.41 4.41 6.70
N THR A 5 -8.34 3.92 5.46
CA THR A 5 -7.70 2.64 5.14
C THR A 5 -6.28 2.89 4.64
N TYR A 6 -5.31 2.16 5.19
CA TYR A 6 -3.92 2.18 4.74
C TYR A 6 -3.54 0.83 4.14
N TYR A 7 -2.95 0.83 2.95
CA TYR A 7 -2.58 -0.37 2.22
C TYR A 7 -1.07 -0.64 2.39
N LEU A 8 -0.73 -1.85 2.81
CA LEU A 8 0.65 -2.33 2.90
C LEU A 8 0.87 -3.47 1.93
N TRP A 9 1.94 -3.41 1.14
CA TRP A 9 2.44 -4.57 0.41
C TRP A 9 3.42 -5.33 1.29
N LYS A 10 3.16 -6.61 1.55
CA LYS A 10 4.10 -7.41 2.35
C LYS A 10 5.47 -7.52 1.67
N ASN A 11 5.50 -7.54 0.34
CA ASN A 11 6.72 -7.66 -0.46
C ASN A 11 7.59 -6.40 -0.48
N ASP A 12 7.08 -5.26 -0.01
CA ASP A 12 7.86 -4.02 0.12
C ASP A 12 8.84 -4.08 1.30
N PHE A 13 8.65 -5.06 2.19
CA PHE A 13 9.46 -5.24 3.39
C PHE A 13 10.41 -6.42 3.22
N SER A 14 11.68 -6.19 3.51
CA SER A 14 12.71 -7.23 3.51
C SER A 14 12.53 -8.24 4.65
N SER A 15 11.90 -7.80 5.75
CA SER A 15 11.71 -8.62 6.95
C SER A 15 10.27 -8.57 7.46
N THR A 16 9.81 -9.70 8.03
CA THR A 16 8.50 -9.80 8.68
C THR A 16 8.33 -8.79 9.81
N GLU A 17 9.39 -8.54 10.58
CA GLU A 17 9.40 -7.63 11.72
C GLU A 17 9.19 -6.16 11.31
N GLU A 18 9.80 -5.73 10.21
CA GLU A 18 9.61 -4.37 9.65
C GLU A 18 8.16 -4.17 9.19
N TYR A 19 7.60 -5.18 8.52
CA TYR A 19 6.21 -5.18 8.11
C TYR A 19 5.24 -5.14 9.30
N GLU A 20 5.48 -5.94 10.34
CA GLU A 20 4.65 -5.95 11.56
C GLU A 20 4.73 -4.61 12.28
N THR A 21 5.92 -4.01 12.36
CA THR A 21 6.15 -2.69 12.96
C THR A 21 5.40 -1.60 12.21
N ALA A 22 5.46 -1.60 10.87
CA ALA A 22 4.72 -0.66 10.04
C ALA A 22 3.20 -0.84 10.20
N LYS A 23 2.72 -2.08 10.17
CA LYS A 23 1.30 -2.42 10.38
C LYS A 23 0.80 -1.97 11.75
N ASP A 24 1.56 -2.20 12.81
CA ASP A 24 1.22 -1.80 14.16
C ASP A 24 1.18 -0.26 14.29
N LYS A 25 2.17 0.44 13.73
CA LYS A 25 2.20 1.92 13.68
C LYS A 25 0.90 2.49 13.09
N TYR A 26 0.49 2.01 11.92
CA TYR A 26 -0.73 2.54 11.28
C TYR A 26 -2.01 2.14 12.01
N ARG A 27 -2.06 0.95 12.64
CA ARG A 27 -3.19 0.55 13.49
C ARG A 27 -3.32 1.44 14.73
N LYS A 28 -2.20 1.77 15.38
CA LYS A 28 -2.15 2.70 16.53
C LYS A 28 -2.61 4.11 16.15
N LEU A 29 -2.33 4.54 14.92
CA LEU A 29 -2.82 5.81 14.36
C LEU A 29 -4.31 5.78 13.97
N GLY A 30 -5.02 4.67 14.20
CA GLY A 30 -6.45 4.54 13.95
C GLY A 30 -6.82 4.13 12.53
N PHE A 31 -5.85 3.79 11.69
CA PHE A 31 -6.10 3.32 10.33
C PHE A 31 -6.54 1.86 10.32
N ARG A 32 -7.41 1.54 9.37
CA ARG A 32 -7.65 0.15 8.96
C ARG A 32 -6.51 -0.27 8.04
N VAL A 33 -5.63 -1.15 8.50
CA VAL A 33 -4.51 -1.63 7.68
C VAL A 33 -4.95 -2.85 6.87
N VAL A 34 -4.80 -2.78 5.56
CA VAL A 34 -5.06 -3.88 4.62
C VAL A 34 -3.73 -4.31 4.01
N THR A 35 -3.48 -5.61 4.06
CA THR A 35 -2.24 -6.18 3.54
C THR A 35 -2.49 -6.85 2.21
N TYR A 36 -1.74 -6.43 1.21
CA TYR A 36 -1.62 -7.14 -0.06
C TYR A 36 -0.43 -8.10 0.01
N LEU A 37 -0.72 -9.36 -0.28
CA LEU A 37 0.26 -10.38 -0.64
C LEU A 37 0.31 -10.38 -2.17
N ASP A 38 1.48 -10.15 -2.75
CA ASP A 38 1.62 -10.26 -4.19
C ASP A 38 1.35 -11.73 -4.59
N GLY A 39 0.34 -11.94 -5.42
CA GLY A 39 0.03 -13.25 -6.00
C GLY A 39 0.66 -13.33 -7.37
N GLN A 40 1.42 -14.41 -7.63
CA GLN A 40 2.15 -14.71 -8.87
C GLN A 40 2.80 -13.48 -9.54
N ASN A 41 4.13 -13.45 -9.47
CA ASN A 41 5.11 -12.54 -10.09
C ASN A 41 4.90 -12.20 -11.59
N ASP A 42 3.89 -12.78 -12.24
CA ASP A 42 3.63 -12.67 -13.67
C ASP A 42 2.64 -11.54 -14.03
N LYS A 43 1.92 -10.95 -13.05
CA LYS A 43 0.99 -9.84 -13.32
C LYS A 43 1.30 -8.64 -12.44
N ASN A 44 2.11 -7.74 -12.99
CA ASN A 44 2.52 -6.43 -12.51
C ASN A 44 1.35 -5.46 -12.20
N ILE A 45 0.41 -5.85 -11.33
CA ILE A 45 -0.63 -4.96 -10.80
C ILE A 45 0.02 -3.79 -10.06
N HIS A 46 1.22 -4.02 -9.48
CA HIS A 46 2.03 -2.99 -8.85
C HIS A 46 2.39 -1.84 -9.81
N ASP A 47 2.84 -2.17 -11.04
CA ASP A 47 3.17 -1.17 -12.04
C ASP A 47 1.92 -0.47 -12.58
N GLY A 48 0.84 -1.24 -12.80
CA GLY A 48 -0.45 -0.71 -13.22
C GLY A 48 -1.05 0.30 -12.25
N LEU A 49 -1.05 0.01 -10.94
CA LEU A 49 -1.57 0.92 -9.93
C LEU A 49 -0.67 2.15 -9.74
N LYS A 50 0.65 1.97 -9.76
CA LYS A 50 1.60 3.08 -9.67
C LYS A 50 1.47 4.03 -10.86
N ALA A 51 1.25 3.50 -12.07
CA ALA A 51 0.99 4.28 -13.27
C ALA A 51 -0.32 5.09 -13.17
N VAL A 52 -1.40 4.48 -12.68
CA VAL A 52 -2.69 5.17 -12.50
C VAL A 52 -2.58 6.28 -11.45
N ILE A 53 -1.94 6.02 -10.31
CA ILE A 53 -1.71 7.04 -9.28
C ILE A 53 -0.86 8.19 -9.83
N LYS A 54 0.26 7.89 -10.51
CA LYS A 54 1.09 8.92 -11.15
C LYS A 54 0.31 9.77 -12.16
N ASN A 55 -0.51 9.15 -13.00
CA ASN A 55 -1.31 9.86 -13.99
C ASN A 55 -2.36 10.76 -13.31
N HIS A 56 -2.97 10.29 -12.22
CA HIS A 56 -3.93 11.09 -11.43
C HIS A 56 -3.28 12.33 -10.79
N TYR A 57 -2.07 12.22 -10.25
CA TYR A 57 -1.33 13.36 -9.67
C TYR A 57 -0.83 14.35 -10.74
N CYS A 58 -0.38 13.88 -11.91
CA CYS A 58 0.10 14.76 -12.98
C CYS A 58 -1.02 15.64 -13.56
N ASN A 59 -2.26 15.15 -13.54
CA ASN A 59 -3.41 15.85 -14.11
C ASN A 59 -4.07 16.88 -13.16
N ILE A 60 -3.50 17.11 -11.97
CA ILE A 60 -3.94 18.13 -10.99
C ILE A 60 -3.10 19.42 -11.10
N SER A 61 -2.19 19.49 -12.07
CA SER A 61 -1.38 20.67 -12.35
C SER A 61 -1.40 21.01 -13.84
N SER A 62 -2.55 21.52 -14.31
CA SER A 62 -2.70 22.50 -15.41
C SER A 62 -4.12 23.04 -15.39
#